data_AF-A0A009PB50-F1
#
_entry.id   AF-A0A009PB50-F1
#
_cell.length_a   1.000
_cell.length_b   1.000
_cell.length_c   1.000
_cell.angle_alpha   90.00
_cell.angle_beta   90.00
_cell.angle_gamma   90.00
#
_symmetry.space_group_name_H-M   'P 1'
#
loop_
_entity.id
_entity.type
_entity.pdbx_description
1 polymer ?
#
loop_
_entity_poly.entity_id
_entity_poly.type
_entity_poly.pdbx_seq_one_letter_code
_entity_poly.pdbx_strand_id
1 'polypeptide(L)'
;MTLQKELNLNEKDLQKLRCIKRKTDSEFAARLYKNCSLLLAFYYVTNQFKLAKPIDPKRAKQLEKIGVCLFFTSGLFAYGFLLYMLYIYDMPLHNTRDIVAWAGINYFLMFAIVFIGTRILKFFMKQSNALRFIELSERNLTPQQELLHTSQKEQK
;
A
#
# COMPACT_ATOMS: atom_id res chain seq x y z
N MET A 1 11.96 -16.17 1.57
CA MET A 1 10.57 -16.65 1.44
C MET A 1 9.97 -16.06 0.16
N THR A 2 9.32 -16.90 -0.64
CA THR A 2 9.05 -16.63 -2.06
C THR A 2 7.94 -15.59 -2.24
N LEU A 3 8.15 -14.61 -3.13
CA LEU A 3 7.18 -13.58 -3.58
C LEU A 3 5.77 -14.17 -3.84
N GLN A 4 5.72 -15.45 -4.25
CA GLN A 4 4.49 -16.24 -4.41
C GLN A 4 3.65 -16.38 -3.12
N LYS A 5 4.27 -16.62 -1.97
CA LYS A 5 3.58 -16.65 -0.66
C LYS A 5 3.06 -15.27 -0.27
N GLU A 6 3.79 -14.19 -0.59
CA GLU A 6 3.36 -12.82 -0.25
C GLU A 6 2.18 -12.31 -1.08
N LEU A 7 2.08 -12.75 -2.34
CA LEU A 7 0.97 -12.43 -3.23
C LEU A 7 -0.19 -13.43 -3.15
N ASN A 8 -0.04 -14.53 -2.38
CA ASN A 8 -1.03 -15.60 -2.24
C ASN A 8 -1.56 -16.13 -3.59
N LEU A 9 -0.64 -16.29 -4.55
CA LEU A 9 -0.96 -16.66 -5.93
C LEU A 9 -0.89 -18.18 -6.10
N ASN A 10 -1.93 -18.76 -6.72
CA ASN A 10 -2.05 -20.18 -6.97
C ASN A 10 -1.14 -20.60 -8.16
N GLU A 11 -0.87 -21.89 -8.35
CA GLU A 11 0.00 -22.38 -9.46
C GLU A 11 -0.43 -21.89 -10.86
N LYS A 12 -1.74 -21.67 -11.07
CA LYS A 12 -2.29 -21.10 -12.32
C LYS A 12 -1.87 -19.64 -12.58
N ASP A 13 -1.31 -18.95 -11.59
CA ASP A 13 -0.89 -17.55 -11.66
C ASP A 13 0.64 -17.38 -11.80
N LEU A 14 1.39 -18.45 -12.07
CA LEU A 14 2.84 -18.42 -12.29
C LEU A 14 3.26 -17.41 -13.38
N GLN A 15 2.46 -17.27 -14.44
CA GLN A 15 2.70 -16.28 -15.51
C GLN A 15 2.52 -14.83 -15.01
N LYS A 16 1.53 -14.57 -14.14
CA LYS A 16 1.35 -13.26 -13.50
C LYS A 16 2.53 -12.93 -12.60
N LEU A 17 2.99 -13.91 -11.83
CA LEU A 17 4.17 -13.77 -10.96
C LEU A 17 5.43 -13.46 -11.77
N ARG A 18 5.63 -14.14 -12.90
CA ARG A 18 6.77 -13.89 -13.80
C ARG A 18 6.73 -12.49 -14.39
N CYS A 19 5.56 -12.02 -14.81
CA CYS A 19 5.36 -10.65 -15.31
C CYS A 19 5.65 -9.58 -14.22
N ILE A 20 5.21 -9.79 -12.97
CA ILE A 20 5.53 -8.88 -11.85
C ILE A 20 7.02 -8.88 -11.54
N LYS A 21 7.69 -10.04 -11.57
CA LYS A 21 9.14 -10.16 -11.36
C LYS A 21 9.98 -9.50 -12.45
N ARG A 22 9.46 -9.43 -13.68
CA ARG A 22 10.12 -8.75 -14.81
C ARG A 22 10.11 -7.23 -14.70
N LYS A 23 9.27 -6.63 -13.84
CA LYS A 23 9.30 -5.18 -13.63
C LYS A 23 10.60 -4.74 -12.94
N THR A 24 11.03 -3.52 -13.25
CA THR A 24 12.33 -2.98 -12.84
C THR A 24 12.58 -3.01 -11.32
N ASP A 25 11.50 -2.92 -10.54
CA ASP A 25 11.50 -3.15 -9.09
C ASP A 25 10.39 -4.15 -8.73
N SER A 26 10.76 -5.41 -8.52
CA SER A 26 9.82 -6.50 -8.27
C SER A 26 9.09 -6.38 -6.93
N GLU A 27 9.74 -5.80 -5.91
CA GLU A 27 9.12 -5.64 -4.59
C GLU A 27 8.12 -4.48 -4.60
N PHE A 28 8.49 -3.37 -5.24
CA PHE A 28 7.58 -2.26 -5.43
C PHE A 28 6.39 -2.64 -6.31
N ALA A 29 6.62 -3.35 -7.41
CA ALA A 29 5.57 -3.86 -8.28
C ALA A 29 4.64 -4.84 -7.55
N ALA A 30 5.17 -5.73 -6.70
CA ALA A 30 4.39 -6.62 -5.86
C ALA A 30 3.47 -5.85 -4.88
N ARG A 31 3.99 -4.82 -4.22
CA ARG A 31 3.21 -3.97 -3.30
C ARG A 31 2.09 -3.21 -4.02
N LEU A 32 2.38 -2.65 -5.19
CA LEU A 32 1.38 -2.01 -6.04
C LEU A 32 0.29 -3.01 -6.43
N TYR A 33 0.68 -4.16 -7.00
CA TYR A 33 -0.23 -5.21 -7.42
C TYR A 33 -1.14 -5.67 -6.28
N LYS A 34 -0.61 -5.88 -5.07
CA LYS A 34 -1.42 -6.27 -3.90
C LYS A 34 -2.51 -5.25 -3.55
N ASN A 35 -2.26 -3.95 -3.82
CA ASN A 35 -3.21 -2.89 -3.53
C ASN A 35 -4.22 -2.67 -4.68
N CYS A 36 -3.84 -2.96 -5.92
CA CYS A 36 -4.64 -2.68 -7.12
C CYS A 36 -5.04 -3.90 -7.97
N SER A 37 -4.85 -5.13 -7.49
CA SER A 37 -5.12 -6.38 -8.24
C SER A 37 -6.54 -6.45 -8.83
N LEU A 38 -7.54 -5.91 -8.13
CA LEU A 38 -8.93 -5.84 -8.60
C LEU A 38 -9.15 -4.91 -9.81
N LEU A 39 -8.22 -3.98 -10.05
CA LEU A 39 -8.28 -3.03 -11.16
C LEU A 39 -7.44 -3.48 -12.37
N LEU A 40 -6.69 -4.58 -12.23
CA LEU A 40 -5.77 -5.10 -13.24
C LEU A 40 -6.29 -6.43 -13.80
N ALA A 41 -6.44 -6.49 -15.11
CA ALA A 41 -6.70 -7.72 -15.85
C ALA A 41 -5.40 -8.21 -16.49
N PHE A 42 -5.11 -9.51 -16.35
CA PHE A 42 -3.96 -10.13 -17.00
C PHE A 42 -4.38 -10.68 -18.36
N TYR A 43 -3.74 -10.22 -19.44
CA TYR A 43 -3.94 -10.75 -20.78
C TYR A 43 -2.92 -11.86 -21.05
N TYR A 44 -3.39 -13.11 -21.10
CA TYR A 44 -2.55 -14.29 -21.33
C TYR A 44 -1.90 -14.32 -22.72
N VAL A 45 -2.57 -13.73 -23.73
CA VAL A 45 -2.05 -13.71 -25.12
C VAL A 45 -0.80 -12.84 -25.24
N THR A 46 -0.79 -11.69 -24.56
CA THR A 46 0.32 -10.72 -24.63
C THR A 46 1.24 -10.79 -23.41
N ASN A 47 0.95 -11.64 -22.42
CA ASN A 47 1.64 -11.71 -21.13
C ASN A 47 1.80 -10.35 -20.42
N GLN A 48 0.79 -9.49 -20.53
CA GLN A 48 0.83 -8.13 -19.98
C GLN A 48 -0.40 -7.85 -19.11
N PHE A 49 -0.21 -7.00 -18.10
CA PHE A 49 -1.31 -6.45 -17.32
C PHE A 49 -1.91 -5.23 -18.03
N LYS A 50 -3.23 -5.20 -18.14
CA LYS A 50 -4.01 -4.06 -18.60
C LYS A 50 -5.00 -3.63 -17.53
N LEU A 51 -5.47 -2.40 -17.62
CA LEU A 51 -6.57 -1.94 -16.78
C LEU A 51 -7.85 -2.72 -17.12
N ALA A 52 -8.54 -3.24 -16.11
CA ALA A 52 -9.83 -3.91 -16.31
C ALA A 52 -10.94 -2.92 -16.75
N LYS A 53 -10.80 -1.64 -16.37
CA LYS A 53 -11.64 -0.52 -16.82
C LYS A 53 -10.76 0.68 -17.13
N PRO A 54 -11.06 1.50 -18.15
CA PRO A 54 -10.29 2.70 -18.42
C PRO A 54 -10.32 3.63 -17.20
N ILE A 55 -9.14 4.01 -16.71
CA ILE A 55 -8.97 4.96 -15.62
C ILE A 55 -8.43 6.26 -16.21
N ASP A 56 -9.09 7.38 -15.91
CA ASP A 56 -8.57 8.70 -16.28
C ASP A 56 -7.38 9.06 -15.38
N PRO A 57 -6.18 9.28 -15.94
CA PRO A 57 -4.98 9.59 -15.17
C PRO A 57 -5.08 10.92 -14.40
N LYS A 58 -5.81 11.91 -14.92
CA LYS A 58 -6.01 13.19 -14.22
C LYS A 58 -6.87 12.98 -12.96
N ARG A 59 -7.95 12.23 -13.11
CA ARG A 59 -8.86 11.90 -12.01
C ARG A 59 -8.19 11.04 -10.94
N ALA A 60 -7.39 10.04 -11.34
CA ALA A 60 -6.65 9.19 -10.41
C ALA A 60 -5.65 9.99 -9.57
N LYS A 61 -4.93 10.94 -10.17
CA LYS A 61 -3.98 11.82 -9.47
C LYS A 61 -4.68 12.79 -8.53
N GLN A 62 -5.86 13.30 -8.90
CA GLN A 62 -6.69 14.11 -8.01
C GLN A 62 -7.17 13.32 -6.79
N LEU A 63 -7.65 12.09 -6.99
CA LEU A 63 -8.08 11.21 -5.91
C LEU A 63 -6.93 10.89 -4.94
N GLU A 64 -5.72 10.62 -5.45
CA GLU A 64 -4.53 10.46 -4.63
C GLU A 64 -4.25 11.72 -3.79
N LYS A 65 -4.27 12.91 -4.39
CA LYS A 65 -4.06 14.18 -3.68
C LYS A 65 -5.10 14.41 -2.59
N ILE A 66 -6.37 14.08 -2.85
CA ILE A 66 -7.45 14.15 -1.86
C ILE A 66 -7.18 13.18 -0.72
N GLY A 67 -6.80 11.93 -1.02
CA GLY A 67 -6.45 10.94 -0.01
C GLY A 67 -5.29 11.37 0.89
N VAL A 68 -4.25 11.96 0.32
CA VAL A 68 -3.10 12.52 1.07
C VAL A 68 -3.55 13.69 1.95
N CYS A 69 -4.38 14.60 1.43
CA CYS A 69 -4.91 15.73 2.19
C CYS A 69 -5.79 15.26 3.36
N LEU A 70 -6.66 14.28 3.14
CA LEU A 70 -7.50 13.67 4.18
C LEU A 70 -6.64 12.98 5.25
N PHE A 71 -5.58 12.28 4.87
CA PHE A 71 -4.66 11.67 5.82
C PHE A 71 -3.96 12.74 6.67
N PHE A 72 -3.45 13.79 6.04
CA PHE A 72 -2.75 14.87 6.75
C PHE A 72 -3.69 15.62 7.71
N THR A 73 -4.89 15.98 7.25
CA THR A 73 -5.92 16.62 8.08
C THR A 73 -6.39 15.73 9.22
N SER A 74 -6.50 14.41 9.01
CA SER A 74 -6.82 13.45 10.08
C SER A 74 -5.73 13.38 11.14
N GLY A 75 -4.45 13.45 10.74
CA GLY A 75 -3.32 13.54 11.66
C GLY A 75 -3.36 14.84 12.47
N LEU A 76 -3.56 15.97 11.79
CA LEU A 76 -3.69 17.27 12.44
C LEU A 76 -4.86 17.30 13.44
N PHE A 77 -6.00 16.71 13.05
CA PHE A 77 -7.16 16.56 13.92
C PHE A 77 -6.86 15.70 15.15
N ALA A 78 -6.12 14.59 15.01
CA ALA A 78 -5.71 13.77 16.14
C ALA A 78 -4.88 14.55 17.16
N TYR A 79 -3.91 15.34 16.70
CA TYR A 79 -3.12 16.22 17.56
C TYR A 79 -3.97 17.31 18.23
N GLY A 80 -4.85 17.96 17.47
CA GLY A 80 -5.76 18.98 17.99
C GLY A 80 -6.73 18.39 19.03
N PHE A 81 -7.25 17.20 18.79
CA PHE A 81 -8.12 16.47 19.71
C PHE A 81 -7.41 16.12 21.02
N LEU A 82 -6.14 15.71 20.95
CA LEU A 82 -5.34 15.40 22.14
C LEU A 82 -5.07 16.67 22.97
N LEU A 83 -4.72 17.77 22.32
CA LEU A 83 -4.56 19.07 22.99
C LEU A 83 -5.87 19.57 23.62
N TYR A 84 -6.99 19.39 22.91
CA TYR A 84 -8.32 19.73 23.41
C TYR A 84 -8.70 18.89 24.63
N MET A 85 -8.45 17.59 24.58
CA MET A 85 -8.65 16.70 25.73
C MET A 85 -7.77 17.11 26.90
N LEU A 86 -6.51 17.51 26.66
CA LEU A 86 -5.64 17.99 27.74
C LEU A 86 -6.12 19.33 28.33
N TYR A 87 -6.70 20.21 27.51
CA TYR A 87 -7.15 21.54 27.92
C TYR A 87 -8.47 21.53 28.70
N ILE A 88 -9.43 20.69 28.31
CA ILE A 88 -10.76 20.62 28.96
C ILE A 88 -10.77 19.68 30.16
N TYR A 89 -9.95 18.64 30.13
CA TYR A 89 -9.97 17.64 31.20
C TYR A 89 -9.15 18.19 32.37
N ASP A 90 -9.85 18.86 33.29
CA ASP A 90 -9.37 19.25 34.61
C ASP A 90 -9.24 17.98 35.49
N MET A 91 -8.45 17.00 35.02
CA MET A 91 -8.20 15.78 35.76
C MET A 91 -7.38 16.16 36.98
N PRO A 92 -7.81 15.79 38.20
CA PRO A 92 -6.89 15.81 39.32
C PRO A 92 -5.81 14.76 39.01
N LEU A 93 -4.67 15.21 38.46
CA LEU A 93 -3.45 14.43 38.23
C LEU A 93 -2.80 13.95 39.56
N HIS A 94 -3.61 13.77 40.62
CA HIS A 94 -3.16 13.36 41.94
C HIS A 94 -2.94 11.85 42.03
N ASN A 95 -3.56 11.04 41.16
CA ASN A 95 -3.44 9.58 41.19
C ASN A 95 -2.80 9.03 39.90
N THR A 96 -1.65 8.38 40.04
CA THR A 96 -0.88 7.79 38.94
C THR A 96 -1.70 6.78 38.12
N ARG A 97 -2.65 6.08 38.74
CA ARG A 97 -3.51 5.11 38.05
C ARG A 97 -4.42 5.76 37.00
N ASP A 98 -4.98 6.92 37.31
CA ASP A 98 -5.91 7.63 36.43
C ASP A 98 -5.17 8.30 35.26
N ILE A 99 -3.95 8.78 35.51
CA ILE A 99 -3.03 9.29 34.48
C ILE A 99 -2.67 8.19 33.48
N VAL A 100 -2.33 7.00 33.98
CA VAL A 100 -1.97 5.84 33.13
C VAL A 100 -3.17 5.39 32.30
N ALA A 101 -4.37 5.34 32.89
CA ALA A 101 -5.59 4.99 32.17
C ALA A 101 -5.92 6.01 31.05
N TRP A 102 -5.82 7.31 31.36
CA TRP A 102 -6.05 8.38 30.38
C TRP A 102 -5.02 8.36 29.23
N ALA A 103 -3.74 8.18 29.56
CA ALA A 103 -2.68 8.04 28.56
C ALA A 103 -2.89 6.81 27.67
N GLY A 104 -3.31 5.68 28.26
CA GLY A 104 -3.67 4.46 27.53
C GLY A 104 -4.78 4.70 26.52
N ILE A 105 -5.88 5.34 26.93
CA ILE A 105 -7.02 5.64 26.04
C ILE A 105 -6.58 6.55 24.88
N ASN A 106 -5.81 7.61 25.15
CA ASN A 106 -5.32 8.51 24.12
C ASN A 106 -4.38 7.80 23.13
N TYR A 107 -3.52 6.92 23.62
CA TYR A 107 -2.63 6.13 22.78
C TYR A 107 -3.41 5.23 21.82
N PHE A 108 -4.40 4.48 22.33
CA PHE A 108 -5.26 3.63 21.51
C PHE A 108 -6.07 4.44 20.49
N LEU A 109 -6.59 5.61 20.91
CA LEU A 109 -7.33 6.50 20.02
C LEU A 109 -6.47 7.04 18.89
N MET A 110 -5.24 7.49 19.19
CA MET A 110 -4.30 7.97 18.18
C MET A 110 -3.94 6.85 17.19
N PHE A 111 -3.71 5.64 17.70
CA PHE A 111 -3.48 4.47 16.85
C PHE A 111 -4.67 4.17 15.93
N ALA A 112 -5.90 4.25 16.45
CA ALA A 112 -7.10 4.03 15.66
C ALA A 112 -7.25 5.07 14.54
N ILE A 113 -7.01 6.36 14.82
CA ILE A 113 -7.08 7.43 13.82
C ILE A 113 -6.02 7.21 12.73
N VAL A 114 -4.77 6.91 13.09
CA VAL A 114 -3.70 6.63 12.12
C VAL A 114 -4.01 5.40 11.28
N PHE A 115 -4.56 4.35 11.90
CA PHE A 115 -4.96 3.13 11.21
C PHE A 115 -6.05 3.38 10.17
N ILE A 116 -7.12 4.10 10.56
CA ILE A 116 -8.22 4.47 9.67
C ILE A 116 -7.70 5.39 8.55
N GLY A 117 -6.90 6.40 8.88
CA GLY A 117 -6.29 7.30 7.91
C GLY A 117 -5.45 6.55 6.87
N THR A 118 -4.66 5.57 7.30
CA THR A 118 -3.86 4.73 6.39
C THR A 118 -4.74 3.88 5.48
N ARG A 119 -5.86 3.34 5.98
CA ARG A 119 -6.84 2.58 5.18
C ARG A 119 -7.49 3.46 4.11
N ILE A 120 -7.89 4.68 4.49
CA ILE A 120 -8.47 5.68 3.60
C ILE A 120 -7.46 6.05 2.51
N LEU A 121 -6.22 6.37 2.88
CA LEU A 121 -5.16 6.68 1.93
C LEU A 121 -4.94 5.53 0.93
N LYS A 122 -4.82 4.29 1.43
CA LYS A 122 -4.68 3.11 0.56
C LYS A 122 -5.82 2.98 -0.43
N PHE A 123 -7.06 3.28 -0.03
CA PHE A 123 -8.23 3.24 -0.90
C PHE A 123 -8.15 4.28 -2.03
N PHE A 124 -7.84 5.54 -1.70
CA PHE A 124 -7.71 6.62 -2.68
C PHE A 124 -6.52 6.43 -3.63
N MET A 125 -5.44 5.81 -3.16
CA MET A 125 -4.27 5.51 -3.98
C MET A 125 -4.47 4.31 -4.94
N LYS A 126 -5.55 3.53 -4.84
CA LYS A 126 -5.73 2.30 -5.66
C LYS A 126 -5.65 2.57 -7.17
N GLN A 127 -6.28 3.64 -7.64
CA GLN A 127 -6.31 3.98 -9.07
C GLN A 127 -4.96 4.51 -9.57
N SER A 128 -4.32 5.39 -8.79
CA SER A 128 -2.96 5.88 -9.10
C SER A 128 -1.93 4.74 -9.10
N ASN A 129 -2.03 3.82 -8.14
CA ASN A 129 -1.16 2.64 -8.08
C ASN A 129 -1.37 1.68 -9.25
N ALA A 130 -2.59 1.54 -9.78
CA ALA A 130 -2.86 0.75 -10.97
C ALA A 130 -2.21 1.35 -12.22
N LEU A 131 -2.27 2.68 -12.36
CA LEU A 131 -1.62 3.40 -13.46
C LEU A 131 -0.09 3.31 -13.37
N ARG A 132 0.48 3.59 -12.19
CA ARG A 132 1.92 3.42 -11.93
C ARG A 132 2.40 2.00 -12.17
N PHE A 133 1.58 1.00 -11.83
CA PHE A 133 1.91 -0.39 -12.11
C PHE A 133 2.04 -0.66 -13.61
N ILE A 134 1.24 -0.02 -14.45
CA ILE A 134 1.32 -0.19 -15.92
C ILE A 134 2.46 0.64 -16.50
N GLU A 135 2.69 1.85 -16.00
CA GLU A 135 3.81 2.71 -16.39
C GLU A 135 5.19 2.16 -15.99
N LEU A 136 5.25 1.26 -15.01
CA LEU A 136 6.49 0.60 -14.59
C LEU A 136 7.09 -0.19 -15.74
N SER A 137 8.20 0.33 -16.27
CA SER A 137 8.99 -0.29 -17.33
C SER A 137 9.39 -1.72 -16.94
N GLU A 138 9.18 -2.64 -17.88
CA GLU A 138 9.68 -4.01 -17.78
C GLU A 138 11.20 -3.97 -17.97
N ARG A 139 11.95 -4.66 -17.11
CA ARG A 139 13.32 -5.00 -17.46
C ARG A 139 13.25 -5.89 -18.69
N ASN A 140 13.95 -5.49 -19.74
CA ASN A 140 14.24 -6.34 -20.89
C ASN A 140 15.16 -7.50 -20.44
N LEU A 141 14.60 -8.45 -19.70
CA LEU A 141 15.27 -9.70 -19.37
C LEU A 141 14.98 -10.66 -20.51
N THR A 142 15.96 -10.81 -21.40
CA THR A 142 15.98 -11.92 -22.35
C THR A 142 15.91 -13.24 -21.57
N PRO A 143 15.23 -14.28 -22.09
CA PRO A 143 15.00 -15.54 -21.38
C PRO A 143 16.29 -16.23 -20.89
N GLN A 144 17.45 -15.94 -21.51
CA GLN A 144 18.76 -16.43 -21.07
C GLN A 144 19.25 -15.78 -19.75
N GLN A 145 18.89 -14.53 -19.47
CA GLN A 145 19.30 -13.84 -18.23
C GLN A 145 18.42 -14.23 -17.02
N GLU A 146 17.18 -14.68 -17.25
CA GLU A 146 16.31 -15.21 -16.18
C GLU A 146 16.89 -16.48 -15.54
N LEU A 147 17.42 -17.41 -16.37
CA LEU A 147 18.07 -18.64 -15.90
C LEU A 147 19.33 -18.36 -15.08
N LEU A 148 20.14 -17.38 -15.52
CA LEU A 148 21.39 -17.01 -14.86
C LEU A 148 21.14 -16.35 -13.49
N HIS A 149 20.08 -15.53 -13.37
CA HIS A 149 19.71 -14.87 -12.12
C HIS A 149 19.07 -15.82 -11.09
N THR A 150 18.31 -16.83 -11.53
CA THR A 150 17.83 -17.89 -10.62
C THR A 150 18.97 -18.76 -10.12
N SER A 151 19.91 -19.12 -10.99
CA SER A 151 21.07 -19.95 -10.61
C SER A 151 22.00 -19.25 -9.61
N GLN A 152 22.17 -17.92 -9.71
CA GLN A 152 22.99 -17.16 -8.75
C GLN A 152 22.31 -16.94 -7.39
N LYS A 153 20.97 -16.99 -7.30
CA LYS A 153 20.25 -16.86 -6.03
C LYS A 153 20.13 -18.17 -5.25
N GLU A 154 20.30 -19.32 -5.89
CA GLU A 154 20.30 -20.62 -5.22
C GLU A 154 21.69 -21.03 -4.67
N GLN A 155 22.77 -20.35 -5.09
CA GLN A 155 24.14 -20.61 -4.63
C GLN A 155 24.61 -19.71 -3.46
N LYS A 156 23.73 -18.92 -2.84
CA LYS A 156 24.05 -18.03 -1.72
C LYS A 156 23.08 -18.22 -0.57
#